data_AF-A0A1B6EVP4-F1
#
_entry.id   AF-A0A1B6EVP4-F1
#
_cell.length_a   1.000
_cell.length_b   1.000
_cell.length_c   1.000
_cell.angle_alpha   90.00
_cell.angle_beta   90.00
_cell.angle_gamma   90.00
#
_symmetry.space_group_name_H-M   'P 1'
#
loop_
_entity.id
_entity.type
_entity.pdbx_description
1 polymer ?
#
loop_
_entity_poly.entity_id
_entity_poly.type
_entity_poly.pdbx_seq_one_letter_code
_entity_poly.pdbx_strand_id
1 'polypeptide(L)'
;YFGYLAISFGNMTRFLVPHDSKGQYCGETKAVFDKPNVIFFNIPESIEEFVFKQNNTQVCVKECPNKDFDFYSNETILNWPQSRSQLICVDDQVPDTYEDAEELVRQNLCIANYSATVNIKNRCLTIGNEILVKISWFDLWLN
;
A
#
# COMPACT_ATOMS: atom_id res chain seq x y z
N TYR A 1 0.38 21.07 -19.41
CA TYR A 1 -0.43 20.33 -18.41
C TYR A 1 0.41 19.94 -17.19
N PHE A 2 1.57 19.27 -17.36
CA PHE A 2 2.51 18.99 -16.25
C PHE A 2 3.07 20.22 -15.53
N GLY A 3 3.34 21.31 -16.26
CA GLY A 3 3.71 22.57 -15.61
C GLY A 3 2.67 23.06 -14.61
N TYR A 4 1.37 22.88 -14.89
CA TYR A 4 0.29 23.24 -13.97
C TYR A 4 0.27 22.30 -12.75
N LEU A 5 0.38 20.99 -12.95
CA LEU A 5 0.45 19.99 -11.86
C LEU A 5 1.75 20.06 -11.03
N ALA A 6 2.86 20.58 -11.56
CA ALA A 6 4.07 20.81 -10.78
C ALA A 6 3.97 22.10 -9.95
N ILE A 7 3.42 23.17 -10.55
CA ILE A 7 3.27 24.49 -9.95
C ILE A 7 2.15 24.50 -8.90
N SER A 8 1.05 23.76 -9.11
CA SER A 8 -0.08 23.69 -8.16
C SER A 8 0.22 22.82 -6.93
N PHE A 9 1.19 21.89 -7.00
CA PHE A 9 1.40 20.87 -5.96
C PHE A 9 2.78 20.92 -5.29
N GLY A 10 3.65 21.85 -5.71
CA GLY A 10 4.88 22.24 -5.02
C GLY A 10 6.04 21.23 -5.06
N ASN A 11 5.78 19.91 -5.00
CA ASN A 11 6.82 18.87 -4.98
C ASN A 11 6.35 17.54 -5.61
N MET A 12 6.63 17.36 -6.91
CA MET A 12 6.35 16.12 -7.66
C MET A 12 7.02 14.87 -7.08
N THR A 13 8.16 15.03 -6.38
CA THR A 13 8.95 13.92 -5.83
C THR A 13 8.16 13.10 -4.81
N ARG A 14 7.19 13.69 -4.11
CA ARG A 14 6.27 12.98 -3.20
C ARG A 14 5.35 11.99 -3.94
N PHE A 15 5.04 12.27 -5.21
CA PHE A 15 4.24 11.37 -6.04
C PHE A 15 5.07 10.29 -6.69
N LEU A 16 6.32 10.60 -7.03
CA LEU A 16 7.22 9.68 -7.73
C LEU A 16 7.83 8.66 -6.77
N VAL A 17 8.24 9.09 -5.57
CA VAL A 17 8.95 8.22 -4.61
C VAL A 17 7.95 7.53 -3.68
N PRO A 18 7.96 6.19 -3.60
CA PRO A 18 7.16 5.43 -2.64
C PRO A 18 7.50 5.83 -1.20
N HIS A 19 6.47 6.12 -0.40
CA HIS A 19 6.62 6.40 1.02
C HIS A 19 5.46 5.80 1.81
N ASP A 20 5.56 5.63 3.11
CA ASP A 20 4.44 5.23 3.98
C ASP A 20 3.60 6.45 4.43
N SER A 21 2.52 6.22 5.17
CA SER A 21 1.68 7.29 5.74
C SER A 21 2.39 8.16 6.79
N LYS A 22 3.55 7.74 7.29
CA LYS A 22 4.41 8.53 8.19
C LYS A 22 5.43 9.39 7.43
N GLY A 23 5.44 9.32 6.10
CA GLY A 23 6.37 10.04 5.24
C GLY A 23 7.77 9.40 5.18
N GLN A 24 7.91 8.14 5.61
CA GLN A 24 9.16 7.39 5.45
C GLN A 24 9.26 6.88 4.01
N TYR A 25 10.36 7.21 3.35
CA TYR A 25 10.64 6.71 2.00
C TYR A 25 11.02 5.22 2.05
N CYS A 26 10.22 4.39 1.38
CA CYS A 26 10.36 2.94 1.38
C CYS A 26 11.69 2.54 0.74
N GLY A 27 12.51 1.75 1.43
CA GLY A 27 13.85 1.36 0.95
C GLY A 27 14.96 2.40 1.18
N GLU A 28 14.65 3.58 1.70
CA GLU A 28 15.63 4.65 1.94
C GLU A 28 15.72 5.05 3.41
N THR A 29 14.59 5.24 4.08
CA THR A 29 14.56 5.62 5.49
C THR A 29 15.00 4.44 6.34
N LYS A 30 15.87 4.67 7.34
CA LYS A 30 16.44 3.61 8.20
C LYS A 30 15.41 2.63 8.77
N ALA A 31 14.22 3.11 9.13
CA ALA A 31 13.15 2.29 9.72
C ALA A 31 12.45 1.34 8.72
N VAL A 32 12.55 1.62 7.42
CA VAL A 32 11.91 0.86 6.33
C VAL A 32 12.89 0.56 5.20
N PHE A 33 14.18 0.50 5.52
CA PHE A 33 15.25 0.32 4.54
C PHE A 33 15.18 -1.06 3.86
N ASP A 34 14.74 -2.08 4.58
CA ASP A 34 14.52 -3.43 4.08
C ASP A 34 13.14 -3.63 3.42
N LYS A 35 12.34 -2.56 3.34
CA LYS A 35 10.99 -2.56 2.78
C LYS A 35 10.88 -1.60 1.61
N PRO A 36 11.36 -2.01 0.43
CA PRO A 36 11.47 -1.11 -0.71
C PRO A 36 10.15 -0.83 -1.42
N ASN A 37 9.05 -1.47 -1.04
CA ASN A 37 7.78 -1.38 -1.76
C ASN A 37 6.71 -0.71 -0.92
N VAL A 38 5.73 -0.05 -1.55
CA VAL A 38 4.55 0.49 -0.86
C VAL A 38 3.29 -0.26 -1.26
N ILE A 39 2.45 -0.61 -0.28
CA ILE A 39 1.09 -1.08 -0.48
C ILE A 39 0.09 -0.08 0.11
N PHE A 40 -1.05 0.06 -0.56
CA PHE A 40 -2.14 0.94 -0.16
C PHE A 40 -3.26 0.11 0.44
N PHE A 41 -3.84 0.59 1.54
CA PHE A 41 -4.99 -0.05 2.18
C PHE A 41 -6.22 0.05 1.29
N ASN A 42 -6.36 1.17 0.56
CA ASN A 42 -7.35 1.34 -0.48
C ASN A 42 -6.66 1.71 -1.78
N ILE A 43 -7.00 1.04 -2.88
CA ILE A 43 -6.49 1.47 -4.18
C ILE A 43 -7.26 2.75 -4.56
N PRO A 44 -6.58 3.86 -4.86
CA PRO A 44 -7.26 5.06 -5.31
C PRO A 44 -7.90 4.81 -6.69
N GLU A 45 -9.15 5.21 -6.85
CA GLU A 45 -9.92 5.08 -8.09
C GLU A 45 -9.59 6.20 -9.09
N SER A 46 -8.82 7.21 -8.69
CA SER A 46 -8.37 8.28 -9.58
C SER A 46 -7.07 8.93 -9.11
N ILE A 47 -6.41 9.67 -10.02
CA ILE A 47 -5.24 10.49 -9.67
C ILE A 47 -5.63 11.58 -8.67
N GLU A 48 -6.80 12.19 -8.82
CA GLU A 48 -7.31 13.18 -7.85
C GLU A 48 -7.49 12.54 -6.47
N GLU A 49 -8.02 11.33 -6.40
CA GLU A 49 -8.15 10.61 -5.14
C GLU A 49 -6.79 10.29 -4.51
N PHE A 50 -5.84 9.82 -5.32
CA PHE A 50 -4.47 9.59 -4.88
C PHE A 50 -3.81 10.87 -4.34
N VAL A 51 -4.14 12.03 -4.92
CA VAL A 51 -3.55 13.32 -4.58
C VAL A 51 -4.24 13.99 -3.39
N PHE A 52 -5.57 13.96 -3.33
CA PHE A 52 -6.37 14.76 -2.40
C PHE A 52 -6.97 13.95 -1.26
N LYS A 53 -7.07 12.63 -1.36
CA LYS A 53 -7.64 11.80 -0.30
C LYS A 53 -6.57 11.52 0.75
N GLN A 54 -6.65 12.26 1.86
CA GLN A 54 -5.76 12.12 3.02
C GLN A 54 -5.85 10.75 3.72
N ASN A 55 -6.89 9.96 3.43
CA ASN A 55 -7.19 8.72 4.15
C ASN A 55 -6.63 7.46 3.49
N ASN A 56 -5.72 7.60 2.52
CA ASN A 56 -5.12 6.40 1.94
C ASN A 56 -3.95 5.92 2.79
N THR A 57 -4.26 5.14 3.83
CA THR A 57 -3.23 4.47 4.63
C THR A 57 -2.36 3.63 3.70
N GLN A 58 -1.04 3.83 3.79
CA GLN A 58 -0.07 3.16 2.95
C GLN A 58 1.14 2.80 3.79
N VAL A 59 1.70 1.61 3.56
CA VAL A 59 2.79 1.06 4.38
C VAL A 59 3.88 0.50 3.50
N CYS A 60 5.12 0.62 3.97
CA CYS A 60 6.24 -0.02 3.30
C CYS A 60 6.24 -1.52 3.60
N VAL A 61 6.40 -2.34 2.57
CA VAL A 61 6.48 -3.80 2.65
C VAL A 61 7.74 -4.32 1.97
N LYS A 62 8.25 -5.43 2.48
CA LYS A 62 9.42 -6.11 1.91
C LYS A 62 9.13 -6.67 0.53
N GLU A 63 8.00 -7.36 0.41
CA GLU A 63 7.52 -7.97 -0.83
C GLU A 63 6.05 -7.66 -1.02
N CYS A 64 5.62 -7.57 -2.26
CA CYS A 64 4.21 -7.42 -2.57
C CYS A 64 3.48 -8.75 -2.36
N PRO A 65 2.29 -8.75 -1.74
CA PRO A 65 1.55 -9.98 -1.50
C PRO A 65 1.25 -10.68 -2.82
N ASN A 66 1.57 -11.97 -2.89
CA ASN A 66 1.39 -12.80 -4.08
C ASN A 66 0.15 -13.71 -4.01
N LYS A 67 -0.67 -13.54 -2.98
CA LYS A 67 -1.91 -14.26 -2.72
C LYS A 67 -2.97 -13.29 -2.22
N ASP A 68 -4.22 -13.67 -2.42
CA ASP A 68 -5.36 -12.98 -1.83
C ASP A 68 -5.41 -13.26 -0.33
N PHE A 69 -5.92 -12.29 0.42
CA PHE A 69 -6.14 -12.41 1.86
C PHE A 69 -7.50 -11.81 2.20
N ASP A 70 -8.27 -12.55 2.99
CA ASP A 70 -9.54 -12.10 3.55
C ASP A 70 -9.53 -12.38 5.06
N PHE A 71 -9.49 -11.30 5.86
CA PHE A 71 -9.43 -11.36 7.31
C PHE A 71 -10.69 -11.99 7.94
N TYR A 72 -11.85 -11.82 7.31
CA TYR A 72 -13.13 -12.30 7.81
C TYR A 72 -13.52 -13.68 7.26
N SER A 73 -12.66 -14.29 6.43
CA SER A 73 -12.89 -15.64 5.92
C SER A 73 -12.81 -16.69 7.03
N ASN A 74 -13.64 -17.73 6.90
CA ASN A 74 -13.60 -18.88 7.82
C ASN A 74 -12.21 -19.54 7.85
N GLU A 75 -11.48 -19.55 6.73
CA GLU A 75 -10.13 -20.09 6.66
C GLU A 75 -9.16 -19.31 7.55
N THR A 76 -9.23 -17.98 7.53
CA THR A 76 -8.40 -17.12 8.38
C THR A 76 -8.71 -17.31 9.86
N ILE A 77 -9.99 -17.39 10.21
CA ILE A 77 -10.42 -17.58 11.60
C ILE A 77 -9.97 -18.95 12.13
N LEU A 78 -10.17 -20.01 11.35
CA LEU A 78 -9.82 -21.39 11.73
C LEU A 78 -8.30 -21.61 11.81
N ASN A 79 -7.52 -20.89 10.99
CA ASN A 79 -6.06 -21.01 10.89
C ASN A 79 -5.33 -19.72 11.28
N TRP A 80 -5.82 -19.02 12.31
CA TRP A 80 -5.26 -17.73 12.73
C TRP A 80 -3.73 -17.72 12.90
N PRO A 81 -3.08 -18.71 13.55
CA PRO A 81 -1.63 -18.70 13.70
C PRO A 81 -0.86 -18.60 12.37
N GLN A 82 -1.38 -19.22 11.31
CA GLN A 82 -0.82 -19.15 9.97
C GLN A 82 -1.20 -17.83 9.28
N SER A 83 -2.47 -17.43 9.38
CA SER A 83 -2.98 -16.21 8.73
C SER A 83 -2.43 -14.91 9.33
N ARG A 84 -2.04 -14.92 10.62
CA ARG A 84 -1.38 -13.80 11.31
C ARG A 84 -0.18 -13.26 10.53
N SER A 85 0.60 -14.15 9.91
CA SER A 85 1.81 -13.78 9.16
C SER A 85 1.53 -13.05 7.83
N GLN A 86 0.29 -13.13 7.34
CA GLN A 86 -0.16 -12.48 6.11
C GLN A 86 -0.77 -11.10 6.39
N LEU A 87 -1.16 -10.82 7.63
CA LEU A 87 -1.77 -9.53 7.97
C LEU A 87 -0.75 -8.40 7.79
N ILE A 88 -1.13 -7.39 7.02
CA ILE A 88 -0.30 -6.22 6.75
C ILE A 88 -0.82 -5.07 7.60
N CYS A 89 0.03 -4.57 8.49
CA CYS A 89 -0.31 -3.50 9.43
C CYS A 89 0.65 -2.31 9.34
N VAL A 90 0.20 -1.16 9.79
CA VAL A 90 1.08 -0.02 10.04
C VAL A 90 2.09 -0.37 11.14
N ASP A 91 3.31 0.17 11.03
CA ASP A 91 4.36 0.04 12.05
C ASP A 91 4.76 -1.39 12.43
N ASP A 92 4.51 -2.37 11.55
CA ASP A 92 4.70 -3.79 11.85
C ASP A 92 3.99 -4.23 13.13
N GLN A 93 2.85 -3.65 13.46
CA GLN A 93 2.03 -4.15 14.56
C GLN A 93 1.66 -5.60 14.26
N VAL A 94 1.99 -6.51 15.19
CA VAL A 94 1.71 -7.94 15.03
C VAL A 94 0.71 -8.35 16.12
N PRO A 95 -0.60 -8.41 15.84
CA PRO A 95 -1.61 -8.78 16.84
C PRO A 95 -1.39 -10.21 17.33
N ASP A 96 -1.55 -10.46 18.63
CA ASP A 96 -1.34 -11.80 19.21
C ASP A 96 -2.56 -12.71 18.99
N THR A 97 -3.76 -12.16 19.18
CA THR A 97 -5.02 -12.87 19.01
C THR A 97 -5.79 -12.38 17.78
N TYR A 98 -6.80 -13.16 17.36
CA TYR A 98 -7.68 -12.73 16.27
C TYR A 98 -8.49 -11.50 16.68
N GLU A 99 -8.88 -11.43 17.95
CA GLU A 99 -9.63 -10.31 18.53
C GLU A 99 -8.79 -9.02 18.55
N ASP A 100 -7.50 -9.11 18.87
CA ASP A 100 -6.58 -7.97 18.75
C ASP A 100 -6.46 -7.51 17.30
N ALA A 101 -6.36 -8.47 16.36
CA ALA A 101 -6.27 -8.17 14.95
C ALA A 101 -7.55 -7.50 14.41
N GLU A 102 -8.71 -7.95 14.88
CA GLU A 102 -10.01 -7.38 14.51
C GLU A 102 -10.11 -5.92 14.95
N GLU A 103 -9.61 -5.59 16.15
CA GLU A 103 -9.56 -4.20 16.61
C GLU A 103 -8.65 -3.34 15.73
N LEU A 104 -7.46 -3.85 15.36
CA LEU A 104 -6.54 -3.13 14.49
C LEU A 104 -7.10 -2.92 13.08
N VAL A 105 -7.78 -3.93 12.53
CA VAL A 105 -8.49 -3.84 11.25
C VAL A 105 -9.59 -2.78 11.35
N ARG A 106 -10.40 -2.79 12.41
CA ARG A 106 -11.46 -1.81 12.65
C ARG A 106 -10.94 -0.38 12.74
N GLN A 107 -9.74 -0.21 13.29
CA GLN A 107 -9.07 1.09 13.39
C GLN A 107 -8.35 1.52 12.10
N ASN A 108 -8.44 0.76 11.00
CA ASN A 108 -7.67 0.94 9.77
C ASN A 108 -6.15 0.96 9.99
N LEU A 109 -5.68 0.22 11.01
CA LEU A 109 -4.26 0.01 11.29
C LEU A 109 -3.73 -1.26 10.62
N CYS A 110 -4.62 -2.20 10.24
CA CYS A 110 -4.29 -3.36 9.43
C CYS A 110 -5.24 -3.47 8.22
N ILE A 111 -4.73 -4.01 7.11
CA ILE A 111 -5.52 -4.26 5.91
C ILE A 111 -6.45 -5.45 6.16
N ALA A 112 -7.76 -5.24 6.09
CA ALA A 112 -8.74 -6.32 6.22
C ALA A 112 -8.60 -7.33 5.07
N ASN A 113 -8.58 -6.82 3.84
CA ASN A 113 -8.60 -7.64 2.63
C ASN A 113 -7.69 -7.05 1.57
N TYR A 114 -6.94 -7.90 0.88
CA TYR A 114 -6.19 -7.49 -0.30
C TYR A 114 -6.15 -8.63 -1.31
N SER A 115 -6.02 -8.27 -2.59
CA SER A 115 -5.77 -9.23 -3.66
C SER A 115 -4.28 -9.39 -3.89
N ALA A 116 -3.89 -10.47 -4.57
CA ALA A 116 -2.55 -10.66 -5.07
C ALA A 116 -2.13 -9.46 -5.95
N THR A 117 -0.91 -9.00 -5.71
CA THR A 117 -0.33 -7.83 -6.35
C THR A 117 1.04 -8.16 -6.95
N VAL A 118 1.48 -7.31 -7.86
CA VAL A 118 2.82 -7.33 -8.41
C VAL A 118 3.54 -6.04 -8.08
N ASN A 119 4.86 -6.15 -8.02
CA ASN A 119 5.73 -4.99 -7.88
C ASN A 119 5.87 -4.29 -9.23
N ILE A 120 5.41 -3.04 -9.30
CA ILE A 120 5.64 -2.13 -10.42
C ILE A 120 6.28 -0.87 -9.88
N LYS A 121 7.58 -0.67 -10.18
CA LYS A 121 8.37 0.47 -9.68
C LYS A 121 8.16 0.70 -8.17
N ASN A 122 8.37 -0.34 -7.36
CA ASN A 122 8.30 -0.24 -5.90
C ASN A 122 6.89 0.02 -5.34
N ARG A 123 5.85 -0.30 -6.11
CA ARG A 123 4.43 -0.21 -5.69
C ARG A 123 3.75 -1.56 -5.88
N CYS A 124 2.96 -1.98 -4.90
CA CYS A 124 2.19 -3.21 -4.95
C CYS A 124 0.82 -2.95 -5.56
N LEU A 125 0.64 -3.43 -6.79
CA LEU A 125 -0.52 -3.12 -7.64
C LEU A 125 -1.17 -4.40 -8.18
N THR A 126 -2.50 -4.41 -8.30
CA THR A 126 -3.24 -5.52 -8.93
C THR A 126 -3.16 -5.45 -10.45
N ILE A 127 -2.99 -6.61 -11.11
CA ILE A 127 -3.00 -6.70 -12.57
C ILE A 127 -4.47 -6.69 -13.03
N GLY A 128 -4.93 -5.56 -13.58
CA GLY A 128 -6.32 -5.39 -14.04
C GLY A 128 -6.91 -4.00 -13.77
N ASN A 129 -6.25 -3.18 -12.94
CA ASN A 129 -6.68 -1.81 -12.71
C ASN A 129 -6.26 -0.89 -13.88
N GLU A 130 -7.22 -0.51 -14.73
CA GLU A 130 -7.00 0.31 -15.94
C GLU A 130 -6.31 1.66 -15.67
N ILE A 131 -6.48 2.22 -14.47
CA ILE A 131 -5.87 3.48 -14.04
C ILE A 131 -4.35 3.36 -13.90
N LEU A 132 -3.85 2.20 -13.47
CA LEU A 132 -2.43 1.96 -13.19
C LEU A 132 -1.64 1.61 -14.44
N VAL A 133 -2.31 1.00 -15.44
CA VAL A 133 -1.75 0.87 -16.79
C VAL A 133 -1.36 2.26 -17.28
N LYS A 134 -2.27 3.25 -17.19
CA LYS A 134 -2.01 4.64 -17.62
C LYS A 134 -0.87 5.33 -16.84
N ILE A 135 -0.77 5.14 -15.52
CA ILE A 135 0.34 5.68 -14.71
C ILE A 135 1.67 5.02 -15.09
N SER A 136 1.71 3.69 -15.30
CA SER A 136 2.94 2.99 -15.69
C SER A 136 3.44 3.40 -17.08
N TRP A 137 2.55 3.62 -18.06
CA TRP A 137 2.90 4.15 -19.38
C TRP A 137 3.41 5.58 -19.31
N PHE A 138 2.85 6.41 -18.43
CA PHE A 138 3.30 7.78 -18.21
C PHE A 138 4.73 7.83 -17.65
N ASP A 139 5.02 6.96 -16.69
CA ASP A 139 6.33 6.77 -16.06
C ASP A 139 7.40 6.14 -16.97
N LEU A 140 7.00 5.49 -18.07
CA LEU A 140 7.89 4.98 -19.12
C LEU A 140 8.25 6.04 -20.16
N TRP A 141 7.48 7.14 -20.24
CA TRP A 141 7.71 8.25 -21.18
C TRP A 141 8.64 9.34 -20.63
N LEU A 142 8.99 9.28 -19.35
CA LEU A 142 9.87 10.25 -18.66
C LEU A 142 11.34 9.78 -18.56
N ASN A 143 11.68 8.64 -19.16
CA ASN A 143 13.07 8.16 -19.34
C ASN A 143 13.43 8.10 -20.83
#